data_AF-A0A3M1IJ13-F1
#
_entry.id   AF-A0A3M1IJ13-F1
#
_cell.length_a   1.000
_cell.length_b   1.000
_cell.length_c   1.000
_cell.angle_alpha   90.00
_cell.angle_beta   90.00
_cell.angle_gamma   90.00
#
_symmetry.space_group_name_H-M   'P 1'
#
loop_
_entity.id
_entity.type
_entity.pdbx_description
1 polymer ?
#
loop_
_entity_poly.entity_id
_entity_poly.type
_entity_poly.pdbx_seq_one_letter_code
_entity_poly.pdbx_strand_id
1 'polypeptide(L)'
;MSTPSDQLTALHRRREQAIIQIQTLGDFRVWRAGELIPNSAWGRDKTVQLFQFLISARHRHGLHKEQIIDRIWEDADPRSGDQSFKVALHGINKVLEPDRPKRSEPRFIRRQGLTYQLDLTDVWLDLDALEAF
;
A
#
# COMPACT_ATOMS: atom_id res chain seq x y z
N MET A 1 -28.69 15.67 -6.86
CA MET A 1 -28.20 14.87 -5.72
C MET A 1 -28.28 13.41 -6.15
N SER A 2 -27.16 12.68 -6.18
CA SER A 2 -27.16 11.26 -6.54
C SER A 2 -27.90 10.45 -5.46
N THR A 3 -28.62 9.40 -5.84
CA THR A 3 -29.31 8.56 -4.85
C THR A 3 -28.30 7.65 -4.12
N PRO A 4 -28.58 7.20 -2.89
CA PRO A 4 -27.73 6.22 -2.19
C PRO A 4 -27.45 4.96 -3.02
N SER A 5 -28.42 4.53 -3.85
CA SER A 5 -28.27 3.38 -4.75
C SER A 5 -27.23 3.63 -5.86
N ASP A 6 -27.16 4.87 -6.38
CA ASP A 6 -26.16 5.25 -7.38
C ASP A 6 -24.75 5.28 -6.80
N GLN A 7 -24.61 5.74 -5.54
CA GLN A 7 -23.34 5.76 -4.81
C GLN A 7 -22.82 4.34 -4.55
N LEU A 8 -23.67 3.41 -4.08
CA LEU A 8 -23.28 2.01 -3.91
C LEU A 8 -22.80 1.38 -5.22
N THR A 9 -23.55 1.60 -6.32
CA THR A 9 -23.20 1.06 -7.63
C THR A 9 -21.85 1.58 -8.12
N ALA A 10 -21.56 2.86 -7.92
CA ALA A 10 -20.27 3.46 -8.27
C ALA A 10 -19.12 2.89 -7.44
N LEU A 11 -19.32 2.66 -6.14
CA LEU A 11 -18.31 2.07 -5.25
C LEU A 11 -18.00 0.62 -5.62
N HIS A 12 -19.03 -0.19 -5.92
CA HIS A 12 -18.85 -1.56 -6.39
C HIS A 12 -18.03 -1.60 -7.68
N ARG A 13 -18.37 -0.76 -8.66
CA ARG A 13 -17.63 -0.66 -9.93
C ARG A 13 -16.18 -0.26 -9.71
N ARG A 14 -15.90 0.75 -8.87
CA ARG A 14 -14.52 1.18 -8.58
C ARG A 14 -13.72 0.06 -7.92
N ARG A 15 -14.33 -0.70 -7.01
CA ARG A 15 -13.68 -1.86 -6.40
C ARG A 15 -13.34 -2.92 -7.43
N GLU A 16 -14.29 -3.28 -8.30
CA GLU A 16 -14.10 -4.30 -9.35
C GLU A 16 -13.05 -3.91 -10.40
N GLN A 17 -12.88 -2.62 -10.67
CA GLN A 17 -11.90 -2.12 -11.63
C GLN A 17 -10.49 -1.96 -11.03
N ALA A 18 -10.36 -1.94 -9.71
CA ALA A 18 -9.07 -1.76 -9.05
C ALA A 18 -8.21 -3.03 -9.12
N ILE A 19 -6.93 -2.86 -9.43
CA ILE A 19 -5.97 -3.95 -9.45
C ILE A 19 -5.66 -4.41 -8.03
N ILE A 20 -5.52 -3.46 -7.11
CA ILE A 20 -5.30 -3.73 -5.68
C ILE A 20 -6.51 -3.27 -4.90
N GLN A 21 -7.06 -4.15 -4.08
CA GLN A 21 -8.12 -3.82 -3.14
C GLN A 21 -7.57 -4.00 -1.73
N ILE A 22 -7.79 -3.03 -0.86
CA ILE A 22 -7.26 -3.01 0.50
C ILE A 22 -8.42 -2.85 1.47
N GLN A 23 -8.52 -3.79 2.40
CA GLN A 23 -9.37 -3.70 3.57
C GLN A 23 -8.51 -3.38 4.79
N THR A 24 -8.91 -2.37 5.53
CA THR A 24 -8.27 -1.89 6.77
C THR A 24 -9.24 -1.82 7.94
N LEU A 25 -10.55 -1.79 7.67
CA LEU A 25 -11.60 -1.84 8.67
C LEU A 25 -11.81 -3.31 9.11
N GLY A 26 -11.42 -3.60 10.35
CA GLY A 26 -11.40 -4.95 10.90
C GLY A 26 -10.07 -5.64 10.58
N ASP A 27 -10.13 -6.78 9.87
CA ASP A 27 -8.92 -7.48 9.45
C ASP A 27 -8.22 -6.74 8.33
N PHE A 28 -6.88 -6.66 8.41
CA PHE A 28 -6.08 -6.18 7.31
C PHE A 28 -6.00 -7.25 6.21
N ARG A 29 -6.57 -6.96 5.03
CA ARG A 29 -6.58 -7.87 3.89
C ARG A 29 -6.31 -7.10 2.60
N VAL A 30 -5.61 -7.77 1.69
CA VAL A 30 -5.25 -7.20 0.39
C VAL A 30 -5.58 -8.21 -0.69
N TRP A 31 -6.27 -7.76 -1.73
CA TRP A 31 -6.52 -8.55 -2.94
C TRP A 31 -5.74 -7.96 -4.09
N ARG A 32 -5.22 -8.83 -4.96
CA ARG A 32 -4.60 -8.47 -6.22
C ARG A 32 -5.38 -9.13 -7.34
N ALA A 33 -5.94 -8.32 -8.24
CA ALA A 33 -6.81 -8.75 -9.35
C ALA A 33 -7.94 -9.68 -8.88
N GLY A 34 -8.54 -9.38 -7.71
CA GLY A 34 -9.63 -10.17 -7.11
C GLY A 34 -9.17 -11.37 -6.26
N GLU A 35 -7.89 -11.75 -6.28
CA GLU A 35 -7.36 -12.85 -5.47
C GLU A 35 -6.81 -12.36 -4.14
N LEU A 36 -7.19 -13.01 -3.04
CA LEU A 36 -6.70 -12.67 -1.70
C LEU A 36 -5.21 -13.00 -1.59
N ILE A 37 -4.40 -12.02 -1.19
CA ILE A 37 -3.00 -12.21 -0.85
C ILE A 37 -2.92 -12.80 0.57
N PRO A 38 -2.39 -14.02 0.76
CA PRO A 38 -2.25 -14.60 2.08
C PRO A 38 -1.18 -13.86 2.90
N ASN A 39 -1.33 -13.83 4.22
CA ASN A 39 -0.38 -13.17 5.12
C ASN A 39 1.07 -13.70 4.94
N SER A 40 1.24 -14.98 4.62
CA SER A 40 2.55 -15.58 4.36
C SER A 40 3.29 -14.99 3.14
N ALA A 41 2.58 -14.40 2.18
CA ALA A 41 3.19 -13.79 1.00
C ALA A 41 4.03 -12.54 1.32
N TRP A 42 3.71 -11.84 2.41
CA TRP A 42 4.44 -10.64 2.88
C TRP A 42 5.84 -10.96 3.41
N GLY A 43 6.08 -12.23 3.76
CA GLY A 43 7.35 -12.71 4.30
C GLY A 43 7.58 -12.23 5.73
N ARG A 44 8.07 -11.00 5.89
CA ARG A 44 8.40 -10.42 7.21
C ARG A 44 7.31 -9.47 7.67
N ASP A 45 7.03 -9.42 8.96
CA ASP A 45 6.05 -8.50 9.55
C ASP A 45 6.35 -7.03 9.22
N LYS A 46 7.63 -6.65 9.18
CA LYS A 46 8.05 -5.29 8.82
C LYS A 46 7.68 -4.90 7.38
N THR A 47 7.51 -5.87 6.47
CA THR A 47 7.02 -5.62 5.11
C THR A 47 5.57 -5.13 5.14
N VAL A 48 4.69 -5.84 5.85
CA VAL A 48 3.27 -5.46 5.94
C VAL A 48 3.10 -4.20 6.80
N GLN A 49 3.87 -4.03 7.87
CA GLN A 49 3.86 -2.80 8.69
C GLN A 49 4.26 -1.57 7.86
N LEU A 50 5.28 -1.67 7.00
CA LEU A 50 5.64 -0.60 6.07
C LEU A 50 4.50 -0.27 5.12
N PHE A 51 3.84 -1.28 4.57
CA PHE A 51 2.71 -1.05 3.67
C PHE A 51 1.53 -0.37 4.38
N GLN A 52 1.15 -0.85 5.57
CA GLN A 52 0.13 -0.24 6.43
C GLN A 52 0.48 1.21 6.79
N PHE A 53 1.75 1.50 7.09
CA PHE A 53 2.19 2.85 7.37
C PHE A 53 2.04 3.78 6.15
N LEU A 54 2.42 3.33 4.95
CA LEU A 54 2.21 4.09 3.71
C LEU A 54 0.72 4.32 3.43
N ILE A 55 -0.14 3.34 3.71
CA ILE A 55 -1.61 3.50 3.60
C ILE A 55 -2.12 4.55 4.59
N SER A 56 -1.64 4.52 5.84
CA SER A 56 -2.04 5.50 6.87
C SER A 56 -1.66 6.94 6.49
N ALA A 57 -0.61 7.09 5.68
CA ALA A 57 -0.10 8.37 5.19
C ALA A 57 -0.53 8.70 3.75
N ARG A 58 -1.51 7.99 3.18
CA ARG A 58 -1.94 8.10 1.77
C ARG A 58 -2.32 9.51 1.30
N HIS A 59 -2.77 10.37 2.22
CA HIS A 59 -3.13 11.76 1.95
C HIS A 59 -1.93 12.72 1.95
N ARG A 60 -0.71 12.23 2.24
CA ARG A 60 0.52 13.02 2.22
C ARG A 60 1.22 12.89 0.86
N HIS A 61 1.81 13.98 0.36
CA HIS A 61 2.56 14.02 -0.91
C HIS A 61 3.99 13.44 -0.80
N GLY A 62 4.15 12.33 -0.09
CA GLY A 62 5.44 11.68 0.15
C GLY A 62 5.91 11.75 1.60
N LEU A 63 6.39 10.61 2.10
CA LEU A 63 7.05 10.49 3.40
C LEU A 63 8.56 10.37 3.22
N HIS A 64 9.35 11.12 4.00
CA HIS A 64 10.80 11.02 3.95
C HIS A 64 11.26 9.64 4.44
N LYS A 65 12.22 9.04 3.74
CA LYS A 65 12.73 7.70 4.07
C LYS A 65 13.17 7.58 5.53
N GLU A 66 13.87 8.59 6.04
CA GLU A 66 14.33 8.60 7.44
C GLU A 66 13.15 8.57 8.42
N GLN A 67 12.10 9.37 8.18
CA GLN A 67 10.89 9.33 9.01
C GLN A 67 10.19 7.97 8.99
N ILE A 68 10.21 7.29 7.84
CA ILE A 68 9.67 5.92 7.74
C ILE A 68 10.54 4.94 8.53
N ILE A 69 11.87 5.07 8.41
CA ILE A 69 12.83 4.22 9.13
C ILE A 69 12.65 4.39 10.63
N ASP A 70 12.69 5.63 11.12
CA ASP A 70 12.58 5.95 12.54
C ASP A 70 11.26 5.45 13.12
N ARG A 71 10.16 5.52 12.35
CA ARG A 71 8.84 5.09 12.83
C ARG A 71 8.66 3.58 12.90
N ILE A 72 9.27 2.84 11.96
CA ILE A 72 9.05 1.39 11.85
C ILE A 72 10.16 0.59 12.52
N TRP A 73 11.37 1.14 12.58
CA TRP A 73 12.57 0.52 13.14
C TRP A 73 13.18 1.43 14.21
N GLU A 74 12.38 1.78 15.24
CA GLU A 74 12.71 2.71 16.33
C GLU A 74 14.08 2.44 17.00
N ASP A 75 14.55 1.18 17.01
CA ASP A 75 15.82 0.76 17.67
C ASP A 75 16.98 0.41 16.69
N ALA A 76 16.81 0.62 15.38
CA ALA A 76 17.85 0.22 14.41
C ALA A 76 18.94 1.29 14.28
N ASP A 77 20.21 0.86 14.15
CA ASP A 77 21.26 1.78 13.70
C ASP A 77 20.94 2.29 12.27
N PRO A 78 21.40 3.50 11.88
CA PRO A 78 21.06 4.11 10.60
C PRO A 78 21.36 3.25 9.33
N ARG A 79 22.46 2.48 9.34
CA ARG A 79 22.80 1.57 8.22
C ARG A 79 21.91 0.34 8.21
N SER A 80 21.58 -0.20 9.39
CA SER A 80 20.62 -1.30 9.54
C SER A 80 19.21 -0.90 9.08
N GLY A 81 18.79 0.34 9.39
CA GLY A 81 17.51 0.90 9.00
C GLY A 81 17.34 1.01 7.48
N ASP A 82 18.33 1.56 6.76
CA ASP A 82 18.26 1.70 5.30
C ASP A 82 18.17 0.34 4.59
N GLN A 83 18.97 -0.64 5.03
CA GLN A 83 18.92 -1.98 4.46
C GLN A 83 17.58 -2.67 4.76
N SER A 84 17.07 -2.53 5.99
CA SER A 84 15.78 -3.08 6.40
C SER A 84 14.62 -2.48 5.62
N PHE A 85 14.63 -1.16 5.42
CA PHE A 85 13.68 -0.45 4.58
C PHE A 85 13.70 -0.98 3.14
N LYS A 86 14.87 -1.11 2.52
CA LYS A 86 15.00 -1.63 1.14
C LYS A 86 14.45 -3.05 1.02
N VAL A 87 14.72 -3.91 1.99
CA VAL A 87 14.20 -5.30 2.02
C VAL A 87 12.69 -5.30 2.15
N ALA A 88 12.12 -4.52 3.06
CA ALA A 88 10.67 -4.40 3.23
C ALA A 88 10.00 -3.83 1.97
N LEU A 89 10.54 -2.75 1.40
CA LEU A 89 10.03 -2.14 0.17
C LEU A 89 10.09 -3.13 -1.01
N HIS A 90 11.17 -3.90 -1.13
CA HIS A 90 11.25 -4.96 -2.14
C HIS A 90 10.18 -6.04 -1.92
N GLY A 91 9.93 -6.43 -0.67
CA GLY A 91 8.86 -7.35 -0.31
C GLY A 91 7.48 -6.85 -0.75
N ILE A 92 7.15 -5.58 -0.47
CA ILE A 92 5.90 -4.94 -0.92
C ILE A 92 5.77 -5.02 -2.44
N ASN A 93 6.81 -4.59 -3.16
CA ASN A 93 6.78 -4.62 -4.63
C ASN A 93 6.61 -6.03 -5.19
N LYS A 94 7.21 -7.05 -4.56
CA LYS A 94 7.06 -8.44 -4.99
C LYS A 94 5.65 -8.98 -4.71
N VAL A 95 5.03 -8.57 -3.61
CA VAL A 95 3.66 -8.95 -3.25
C VAL A 95 2.64 -8.31 -4.19
N LEU A 96 2.76 -7.00 -4.43
CA LEU A 96 1.80 -6.26 -5.25
C LEU A 96 2.03 -6.50 -6.76
N GLU A 97 3.28 -6.70 -7.17
CA GLU A 97 3.69 -6.77 -8.58
C GLU A 97 4.67 -7.96 -8.81
N PRO A 98 4.21 -9.22 -8.65
CA PRO A 98 5.08 -10.40 -8.72
C PRO A 98 5.70 -10.61 -10.11
N ASP A 99 4.96 -10.25 -11.16
CA ASP A 99 5.35 -10.43 -12.57
C ASP A 99 6.02 -9.18 -13.14
N ARG A 100 6.38 -8.22 -12.28
CA ARG A 100 6.99 -6.96 -12.69
C ARG A 100 8.33 -7.21 -13.40
N PRO A 101 8.54 -6.67 -14.62
CA PRO A 101 9.81 -6.81 -15.31
C PRO A 101 10.99 -6.30 -14.49
N LYS A 102 12.15 -6.95 -14.67
CA LYS A 102 13.39 -6.48 -14.03
C LYS A 102 13.71 -5.07 -14.51
N ARG A 103 14.16 -4.22 -13.57
CA ARG A 103 14.57 -2.83 -13.82
C ARG A 103 13.44 -1.88 -14.25
N SER A 104 12.17 -2.29 -14.17
CA SER A 104 11.06 -1.33 -14.28
C SER A 104 10.79 -0.65 -12.94
N GLU A 105 10.13 0.51 -12.99
CA GLU A 105 9.66 1.20 -11.79
C GLU A 105 8.45 0.47 -11.18
N PRO A 106 8.28 0.49 -9.85
CA PRO A 106 7.07 -0.04 -9.22
C PRO A 106 5.87 0.86 -9.53
N ARG A 107 4.70 0.27 -9.79
CA ARG A 107 3.45 1.00 -10.04
C ARG A 107 2.85 1.55 -8.75
N PHE A 108 2.89 0.78 -7.65
CA PHE A 108 2.12 1.12 -6.45
C PHE A 108 2.90 1.93 -5.42
N ILE A 109 4.22 1.79 -5.33
CA ILE A 109 5.04 2.59 -4.42
C ILE A 109 5.90 3.56 -5.22
N ARG A 110 5.49 4.83 -5.27
CA ARG A 110 6.23 5.88 -5.95
C ARG A 110 7.37 6.39 -5.08
N ARG A 111 8.53 6.59 -5.70
CA ARG A 111 9.70 7.21 -5.09
C ARG A 111 10.02 8.53 -5.79
N GLN A 112 10.22 9.59 -5.03
CA GLN A 112 10.67 10.89 -5.53
C GLN A 112 11.85 11.36 -4.68
N GLY A 113 13.07 11.15 -5.18
CA GLY A 113 14.29 11.40 -4.39
C GLY A 113 14.37 10.52 -3.14
N LEU A 114 14.14 11.13 -1.98
CA LEU A 114 14.13 10.49 -0.66
C LEU A 114 12.72 10.27 -0.10
N THR A 115 11.66 10.67 -0.82
CA THR A 115 10.28 10.46 -0.38
C THR A 115 9.63 9.25 -1.04
N TYR A 116 8.72 8.62 -0.30
CA TYR A 116 7.94 7.46 -0.75
C TYR A 116 6.46 7.68 -0.46
N GLN A 117 5.60 7.25 -1.38
CA GLN A 117 4.15 7.31 -1.22
C GLN A 117 3.47 6.13 -1.92
N LEU A 118 2.28 5.80 -1.45
CA LEU A 118 1.37 4.90 -2.14
C LEU A 118 0.71 5.64 -3.31
N ASP A 119 0.74 5.05 -4.50
CA ASP A 119 -0.06 5.46 -5.64
C ASP A 119 -1.43 4.79 -5.57
N LEU A 120 -2.49 5.59 -5.52
CA LEU A 120 -3.86 5.11 -5.40
C LEU A 120 -4.59 4.98 -6.74
N THR A 121 -3.93 5.25 -7.87
CA THR A 121 -4.59 5.27 -9.20
C THR A 121 -5.34 3.98 -9.51
N ASP A 122 -4.76 2.84 -9.15
CA ASP A 122 -5.34 1.50 -9.36
C ASP A 122 -5.59 0.75 -8.05
N VAL A 123 -5.74 1.50 -6.96
CA VAL A 123 -6.00 0.98 -5.62
C VAL A 123 -7.39 1.38 -5.18
N TRP A 124 -8.14 0.41 -4.68
CA TRP A 124 -9.36 0.66 -3.92
C TRP A 124 -9.08 0.43 -2.44
N LEU A 125 -9.49 1.38 -1.59
CA LEU A 125 -9.35 1.31 -0.14
C LEU A 125 -10.73 1.47 0.50
N ASP A 126 -11.05 0.61 1.47
CA ASP A 126 -12.33 0.65 2.18
C ASP A 126 -12.55 1.94 2.98
N LEU A 127 -11.49 2.54 3.52
CA LEU A 127 -11.57 3.86 4.17
C LEU A 127 -12.02 4.96 3.21
N ASP A 128 -11.48 5.00 1.99
CA ASP A 128 -11.85 6.00 1.00
C ASP A 128 -13.29 5.80 0.53
N ALA A 129 -13.75 4.53 0.47
CA ALA A 129 -15.14 4.21 0.18
C ALA A 129 -16.07 4.69 1.31
N LEU A 130 -15.66 4.56 2.57
CA LEU A 130 -16.41 5.04 3.73
C LEU A 130 -16.48 6.58 3.78
N GLU A 131 -15.38 7.26 3.48
CA GLU A 131 -15.30 8.74 3.43
C GLU A 131 -16.17 9.35 2.31
N ALA A 132 -16.57 8.54 1.31
CA ALA A 132 -17.39 8.98 0.17
C ALA A 132 -18.93 8.85 0.40
N PHE A 133 -19.34 8.29 1.55
CA PHE A 133 -20.73 8.26 2.00
C PHE A 133 -21.07 9.52 2.79
#